data_AF-A0A944ITY7-F1
#
_entry.id   AF-A0A944ITY7-F1
#
_cell.length_a   1.000
_cell.length_b   1.000
_cell.length_c   1.000
_cell.angle_alpha   90.00
_cell.angle_beta   90.00
_cell.angle_gamma   90.00
#
_symmetry.space_group_name_H-M   'P 1'
#
loop_
_entity.id
_entity.type
_entity.pdbx_description
1 polymer ?
#
loop_
_entity_poly.entity_id
_entity_poly.type
_entity_poly.pdbx_seq_one_letter_code
_entity_poly.pdbx_strand_id
1 'polypeptide(L)'
;MSEIQALLDALTALPRTRPAGPEEAEELLARLRSAAARWADVLYEAHEGVRQQLPPRAEASLTLAFRRAEESYVELEIALKDCTEHPDPAI
;
A
#
# COMPACT_ATOMS: atom_id res chain seq x y z
N MET A 1 6.90 2.88 -17.23
CA MET A 1 6.59 1.51 -16.75
C MET A 1 5.12 1.52 -16.35
N SER A 2 4.38 0.42 -16.52
CA SER A 2 2.97 0.37 -16.08
C SER A 2 2.89 0.32 -14.55
N GLU A 3 1.91 0.96 -13.93
CA GLU A 3 1.74 0.94 -12.46
C GLU A 3 1.55 -0.48 -11.91
N ILE A 4 0.95 -1.38 -12.70
CA ILE A 4 0.86 -2.80 -12.33
C ILE A 4 2.25 -3.44 -12.20
N GLN A 5 3.21 -3.08 -13.06
CA GLN A 5 4.57 -3.61 -12.97
C GLN A 5 5.28 -3.05 -11.74
N ALA A 6 5.11 -1.76 -11.44
CA ALA A 6 5.67 -1.16 -10.24
C ALA A 6 5.10 -1.78 -8.95
N LEU A 7 3.82 -2.13 -8.93
CA LEU A 7 3.21 -2.89 -7.84
C LEU A 7 3.81 -4.28 -7.72
N LEU A 8 3.98 -5.02 -8.82
CA LEU A 8 4.61 -6.34 -8.81
C LEU A 8 6.05 -6.28 -8.30
N ASP A 9 6.81 -5.27 -8.72
CA ASP A 9 8.18 -5.06 -8.24
C ASP A 9 8.19 -4.79 -6.72
N ALA A 10 7.27 -3.97 -6.22
CA ALA A 10 7.13 -3.71 -4.78
C ALA A 10 6.73 -4.96 -3.98
N LEU A 11 5.78 -5.76 -4.49
CA LEU A 11 5.33 -7.00 -3.84
C LEU A 11 6.40 -8.09 -3.85
N THR A 12 7.13 -8.22 -4.95
CA THR A 12 8.22 -9.21 -5.06
C THR A 12 9.42 -8.85 -4.19
N ALA A 13 9.60 -7.56 -3.91
CA ALA A 13 10.58 -7.08 -2.94
C ALA A 13 10.18 -7.36 -1.48
N LEU A 14 8.97 -7.80 -1.15
CA LEU A 14 8.62 -8.09 0.25
C LEU A 14 9.44 -9.27 0.80
N PRO A 15 9.95 -9.18 2.05
CA PRO A 15 10.67 -10.28 2.67
C PRO A 15 9.74 -11.49 2.81
N ARG A 16 10.24 -12.67 2.44
CA ARG A 16 9.49 -13.94 2.51
C ARG A 16 9.61 -14.63 3.87
N THR A 17 10.49 -14.13 4.71
CA THR A 17 10.75 -14.62 6.06
C THR A 17 10.17 -13.66 7.09
N ARG A 18 9.86 -14.20 8.27
CA ARG A 18 9.42 -13.37 9.40
C ARG A 18 10.56 -12.42 9.80
N PRO A 19 10.27 -11.15 10.09
CA PRO A 19 11.27 -10.22 10.65
C PRO A 19 11.86 -10.80 11.94
N ALA A 20 13.19 -10.74 12.08
CA ALA A 20 13.93 -11.22 13.23
C ALA A 20 14.10 -10.16 14.34
N GLY A 21 13.82 -8.88 14.05
CA GLY A 21 13.95 -7.78 15.00
C GLY A 21 13.36 -6.45 14.49
N PRO A 22 13.49 -5.38 15.27
CA PRO A 22 12.89 -4.07 14.97
C PRO A 22 13.31 -3.48 13.61
N GLU A 23 14.59 -3.57 13.24
CA GLU A 23 15.10 -3.07 11.95
C GLU A 23 14.44 -3.78 10.75
N GLU A 24 14.32 -5.11 10.81
CA GLU A 24 13.66 -5.90 9.77
C GLU A 24 12.15 -5.65 9.73
N ALA A 25 11.53 -5.33 10.87
CA ALA A 25 10.12 -4.97 10.95
C ALA A 25 9.87 -3.58 10.32
N GLU A 26 10.76 -2.61 10.57
CA GLU A 26 10.74 -1.29 9.94
C GLU A 26 10.89 -1.43 8.41
N GLU A 27 11.84 -2.24 7.94
CA GLU A 27 12.03 -2.49 6.51
C GLU A 27 10.78 -3.13 5.88
N LEU A 28 10.16 -4.10 6.55
CA LEU A 28 8.90 -4.69 6.11
C LEU A 28 7.79 -3.63 6.00
N LEU A 29 7.62 -2.77 7.02
CA LEU A 29 6.62 -1.70 7.01
C LEU A 29 6.87 -0.70 5.88
N ALA A 30 8.12 -0.31 5.64
CA ALA A 30 8.48 0.59 4.55
C ALA A 30 8.14 -0.01 3.17
N ARG A 31 8.40 -1.31 2.97
CA ARG A 31 8.06 -2.02 1.73
C ARG A 31 6.54 -2.19 1.58
N LEU A 32 5.82 -2.51 2.65
CA LEU A 32 4.36 -2.58 2.65
C LEU A 32 3.72 -1.22 2.33
N ARG A 33 4.23 -0.13 2.93
CA ARG A 33 3.79 1.25 2.62
C ARG A 33 3.95 1.54 1.13
N SER A 34 5.10 1.18 0.56
CA SER A 34 5.34 1.35 -0.87
C SER A 34 4.37 0.55 -1.74
N ALA A 35 4.09 -0.70 -1.38
CA ALA A 35 3.12 -1.52 -2.11
C ALA A 35 1.69 -0.95 -2.01
N ALA A 36 1.29 -0.44 -0.84
CA ALA A 36 -0.01 0.21 -0.65
C ALA A 36 -0.17 1.45 -1.52
N ALA A 37 0.85 2.31 -1.61
CA ALA A 37 0.85 3.47 -2.51
C ALA A 37 0.64 3.05 -3.97
N ARG A 38 1.40 2.06 -4.45
CA ARG A 38 1.27 1.54 -5.82
C ARG A 38 -0.08 0.91 -6.09
N TRP A 39 -0.69 0.27 -5.10
CA TRP A 39 -2.02 -0.30 -5.24
C TRP A 39 -3.08 0.80 -5.39
N ALA A 40 -2.96 1.90 -4.64
CA ALA A 40 -3.82 3.06 -4.82
C ALA A 40 -3.67 3.66 -6.23
N ASP A 41 -2.44 3.78 -6.74
CA ASP A 41 -2.17 4.26 -8.11
C ASP A 41 -2.83 3.36 -9.17
N VAL A 42 -2.68 2.03 -9.04
CA VAL A 42 -3.32 1.06 -9.95
C VAL A 42 -4.84 1.18 -9.93
N LEU A 43 -5.44 1.33 -8.75
CA LEU A 43 -6.90 1.49 -8.62
C LEU A 43 -7.37 2.83 -9.21
N TYR A 44 -6.59 3.89 -9.07
CA TYR A 44 -6.86 5.18 -9.67
C TYR A 44 -6.81 5.11 -11.20
N GLU A 45 -5.75 4.54 -11.78
CA GLU A 45 -5.63 4.36 -13.23
C GLU A 45 -6.76 3.48 -13.78
N ALA A 46 -7.08 2.37 -13.09
CA ALA A 46 -8.17 1.50 -13.47
C ALA A 46 -9.51 2.24 -13.46
N HIS A 47 -9.78 3.05 -12.43
CA HIS A 47 -10.99 3.84 -12.31
C HIS A 47 -11.13 4.84 -13.47
N GLU A 48 -10.08 5.61 -13.77
CA GLU A 48 -10.10 6.57 -14.87
C GLU A 48 -10.28 5.86 -16.24
N GLY A 49 -9.72 4.66 -16.41
CA GLY A 49 -9.90 3.86 -17.62
C GLY A 49 -11.33 3.34 -17.85
N VAL A 50 -12.14 3.21 -16.79
CA VAL A 50 -13.48 2.58 -16.85
C VAL A 50 -14.64 3.49 -16.41
N ARG A 51 -14.37 4.76 -16.04
CA ARG A 51 -15.31 5.74 -15.43
C ARG A 51 -16.59 6.06 -16.23
N GLN A 52 -16.77 5.49 -17.41
CA GLN A 52 -17.96 5.65 -18.25
C GLN A 52 -18.50 4.32 -18.81
N GLN A 53 -17.86 3.22 -18.43
CA GLN A 53 -18.17 1.87 -18.88
C GLN A 53 -18.78 1.02 -17.76
N LEU A 54 -18.61 1.44 -16.51
CA LEU A 54 -19.16 0.76 -15.35
C LEU A 54 -20.58 1.24 -15.01
N PRO A 55 -21.45 0.33 -14.54
CA PRO A 55 -22.67 0.72 -13.85
C PRO A 55 -22.35 1.58 -12.60
N PRO A 56 -23.21 2.54 -12.21
CA PRO A 56 -22.91 3.48 -11.11
C PRO A 56 -22.53 2.82 -9.78
N ARG A 57 -23.12 1.65 -9.46
CA ARG A 57 -22.77 0.90 -8.24
C ARG A 57 -21.37 0.30 -8.28
N ALA A 58 -20.93 -0.13 -9.45
CA ALA A 58 -19.58 -0.67 -9.63
C ALA A 58 -18.53 0.44 -9.55
N GLU A 59 -18.81 1.60 -10.17
CA GLU A 59 -17.96 2.80 -10.07
C GLU A 59 -17.81 3.28 -8.62
N ALA A 60 -18.92 3.36 -7.87
CA ALA A 60 -18.88 3.72 -6.45
C ALA A 60 -18.07 2.72 -5.61
N SER A 61 -18.17 1.43 -5.93
CA SER A 61 -17.39 0.38 -5.24
C SER A 61 -15.89 0.48 -5.57
N LEU A 62 -15.53 0.80 -6.81
CA LEU A 62 -14.15 1.03 -7.22
C LEU A 62 -13.56 2.29 -6.57
N THR A 63 -14.34 3.37 -6.48
CA THR A 63 -13.97 4.57 -5.71
C THR A 63 -13.71 4.24 -4.23
N LEU A 64 -14.54 3.39 -3.62
CA LEU A 64 -14.33 2.97 -2.23
C LEU A 64 -13.08 2.10 -2.08
N ALA A 65 -12.80 1.21 -3.04
CA ALA A 65 -11.60 0.40 -3.02
C ALA A 65 -10.33 1.26 -3.10
N PHE A 66 -10.33 2.28 -3.97
CA PHE A 66 -9.25 3.27 -4.06
C PHE A 66 -9.02 3.99 -2.72
N ARG A 67 -10.08 4.54 -2.11
CA ARG A 67 -9.96 5.24 -0.81
C ARG A 67 -9.40 4.35 0.29
N ARG A 68 -9.83 3.08 0.35
CA ARG A 68 -9.30 2.12 1.33
C ARG A 68 -7.83 1.78 1.09
N ALA A 69 -7.37 1.81 -0.15
CA ALA A 69 -5.96 1.66 -0.46
C ALA A 69 -5.15 2.89 0.00
N GLU A 70 -5.67 4.11 -0.19
CA GLU A 70 -5.07 5.33 0.35
C GLU A 70 -5.03 5.32 1.89
N GLU A 71 -6.12 4.94 2.54
CA GLU A 71 -6.19 4.78 4.00
C GLU A 71 -5.14 3.76 4.48
N SER A 72 -5.02 2.61 3.82
CA SER A 72 -3.99 1.63 4.15
C SER A 72 -2.57 2.18 4.01
N TYR A 73 -2.31 3.02 3.00
CA TYR A 73 -1.02 3.68 2.85
C TYR A 73 -0.73 4.62 4.01
N VAL A 74 -1.70 5.45 4.41
CA VAL A 74 -1.56 6.42 5.51
C VAL A 74 -1.30 5.69 6.84
N GLU A 75 -2.06 4.65 7.14
CA GLU A 75 -1.87 3.89 8.40
C GLU A 75 -0.49 3.21 8.44
N LEU A 76 0.02 2.72 7.30
CA LEU A 76 1.37 2.17 7.21
C LEU A 76 2.45 3.25 7.35
N GLU A 77 2.21 4.46 6.86
CA GLU A 77 3.09 5.60 7.08
C GLU A 77 3.15 6.02 8.55
N ILE A 78 2.01 6.01 9.24
CA ILE A 78 1.95 6.26 10.69
C ILE A 78 2.72 5.18 11.45
N ALA A 79 2.47 3.91 11.16
CA ALA A 79 3.15 2.80 11.82
C ALA A 79 4.67 2.83 11.59
N LEU A 80 5.11 3.09 10.35
CA LEU A 80 6.53 3.23 10.02
C LEU A 80 7.16 4.38 10.81
N LYS A 81 6.49 5.54 10.83
CA LYS A 81 6.97 6.71 11.56
C LYS A 81 7.10 6.42 13.06
N ASP A 82 6.12 5.73 13.65
CA ASP A 82 6.14 5.33 15.04
C ASP A 82 7.34 4.42 15.35
N CYS A 83 7.65 3.44 14.51
CA CYS A 83 8.85 2.61 14.66
C CYS A 83 10.16 3.41 14.59
N THR A 84 10.22 4.43 13.72
CA THR A 84 11.42 5.30 13.62
C THR A 84 11.57 6.26 14.79
N GLU A 85 10.47 6.71 15.39
CA GLU A 85 10.46 7.63 16.53
C GLU A 85 10.59 6.89 17.88
N HIS A 86 10.12 5.64 17.96
CA HIS A 86 10.11 4.79 19.15
C HIS A 86 10.73 3.40 18.86
N PRO A 87 12.06 3.31 18.70
CA PRO A 87 12.73 2.06 18.28
C PRO A 87 12.74 0.96 19.35
N ASP A 88 12.36 1.25 20.59
CA ASP A 88 12.19 0.25 21.65
C ASP A 88 10.71 -0.17 21.75
N PRO A 89 10.35 -1.37 21.28
CA PRO A 89 8.96 -1.86 21.33
C PRO A 89 8.49 -2.22 22.75
N ALA A 90 9.35 -2.12 23.77
CA ALA A 90 9.04 -2.46 25.16
C ALA A 90 8.69 -1.25 26.05
N ILE A 91 8.65 -0.03 25.49
CA ILE A 91 8.32 1.22 26.21
C ILE A 91 6.93 1.70 25.83
#